data_AF-A0A6S6RPV4-F1
#
_entry.id   AF-A0A6S6RPV4-F1
#
_cell.length_a   1.000
_cell.length_b   1.000
_cell.length_c   1.000
_cell.angle_alpha   90.00
_cell.angle_beta   90.00
_cell.angle_gamma   90.00
#
_symmetry.space_group_name_H-M   'P 1'
#
loop_
_entity.id
_entity.type
_entity.pdbx_description
1 polymer ?
#
loop_
_entity_poly.entity_id
_entity_poly.type
_entity_poly.pdbx_seq_one_letter_code
_entity_poly.pdbx_strand_id
1 'polypeptide(L)' 'MLVSAFSGYQNTMNAYQQAIAEKYRFFSYGDAMFITHNPKAESEKVAN' A
#
# COMPACT_ATOMS: atom_id res chain seq x y z
N MET A 1 5.61 2.09 7.10
CA MET A 1 4.88 1.21 8.03
C MET A 1 3.46 1.69 8.37
N LEU A 2 3.11 2.99 8.34
CA LEU A 2 1.73 3.44 8.64
C LEU A 2 0.67 3.01 7.60
N VAL A 3 0.92 3.25 6.31
CA VAL A 3 -0.03 2.89 5.24
C VAL A 3 -0.29 1.37 5.21
N SER A 4 0.75 0.59 5.45
CA SER A 4 0.68 -0.87 5.57
C SER A 4 -0.11 -1.34 6.79
N ALA A 5 -0.01 -0.64 7.93
CA ALA A 5 -0.83 -0.95 9.09
C ALA A 5 -2.32 -0.66 8.84
N PHE A 6 -2.63 0.38 8.07
CA PHE A 6 -4.02 0.73 7.73
C PHE A 6 -4.64 -0.17 6.65
N SER A 7 -3.87 -0.56 5.63
CA SER A 7 -4.40 -1.20 4.42
C SER A 7 -3.98 -2.65 4.21
N GLY A 8 -3.14 -3.18 5.09
CA GLY A 8 -2.47 -4.47 4.95
C GLY A 8 -1.12 -4.35 4.25
N TYR A 9 -0.12 -5.08 4.71
CA TYR A 9 1.20 -5.11 4.11
C TYR A 9 1.19 -5.64 2.67
N GLN A 10 0.62 -6.83 2.43
CA GLN A 10 0.67 -7.45 1.10
C GLN A 10 -0.14 -6.62 0.10
N ASN A 11 -1.30 -6.12 0.54
CA ASN A 11 -2.12 -5.24 -0.27
C ASN A 11 -1.38 -3.93 -0.64
N THR A 12 -0.72 -3.28 0.34
CA THR A 12 0.09 -2.09 0.08
C THR A 12 1.22 -2.39 -0.92
N MET A 13 1.92 -3.51 -0.75
CA MET A 13 3.07 -3.87 -1.60
C MET A 13 2.65 -4.21 -3.01
N ASN A 14 1.53 -4.91 -3.19
CA ASN A 14 0.96 -5.18 -4.52
C ASN A 14 0.59 -3.86 -5.23
N ALA A 15 -0.06 -2.92 -4.54
CA ALA A 15 -0.39 -1.61 -5.11
C ALA A 15 0.87 -0.79 -5.45
N TYR A 16 1.91 -0.85 -4.60
CA TYR A 16 3.20 -0.22 -4.87
C TYR A 16 3.87 -0.80 -6.12
N GLN A 17 3.89 -2.13 -6.28
CA GLN A 17 4.45 -2.79 -7.45
C GLN A 17 3.73 -2.36 -8.74
N GLN A 18 2.39 -2.28 -8.70
CA GLN A 18 1.61 -1.79 -9.83
C GLN A 18 1.93 -0.32 -10.14
N ALA A 19 2.00 0.54 -9.11
CA ALA A 19 2.33 1.95 -9.29
C ALA A 19 3.74 2.15 -9.89
N ILE A 20 4.69 1.28 -9.57
CA ILE A 20 6.02 1.27 -10.21
C ILE A 20 5.93 0.88 -11.68
N ALA A 21 5.20 -0.20 -12.00
CA ALA A 21 5.01 -0.66 -13.38
C ALA A 21 4.37 0.43 -14.27
N GLU A 22 3.41 1.15 -13.70
CA GLU A 22 2.71 2.27 -14.35
C GLU A 22 3.44 3.62 -14.24
N LYS A 23 4.67 3.63 -13.69
CA LYS A 23 5.54 4.81 -13.58
C LYS A 23 4.91 6.00 -12.83
N TYR A 24 4.19 5.74 -11.76
CA TYR A 24 3.70 6.77 -10.85
C TYR A 24 4.89 7.53 -10.23
N ARG A 25 4.67 8.80 -9.92
CA ARG A 25 5.64 9.65 -9.23
C ARG A 25 5.49 9.41 -7.73
N PHE A 26 6.60 9.19 -7.04
CA PHE A 26 6.61 8.95 -5.60
C PHE A 26 7.17 10.16 -4.84
N PHE A 27 7.08 10.09 -3.50
CA PHE A 27 7.58 11.10 -2.57
C PHE A 27 6.79 12.41 -2.56
N SER A 28 7.38 13.50 -2.06
CA SER A 28 6.67 14.70 -1.59
C SER A 28 5.80 15.41 -2.64
N TYR A 29 6.15 15.32 -3.93
CA TYR A 29 5.39 15.92 -5.04
C TYR A 29 4.89 14.87 -6.03
N GLY A 30 4.80 13.63 -5.56
CA GLY A 30 4.32 12.50 -6.31
C GLY A 30 2.80 12.49 -6.49
N ASP A 31 2.32 11.35 -6.93
CA ASP A 31 0.89 11.08 -7.06
C ASP A 31 0.31 10.62 -5.72
N ALA A 32 -1.02 10.55 -5.64
CA ALA A 32 -1.74 10.18 -4.42
C ALA A 32 -2.38 8.79 -4.54
N MET A 33 -2.59 8.16 -3.39
CA MET A 33 -3.33 6.91 -3.27
C MET A 33 -4.59 7.15 -2.44
N PHE A 34 -5.75 6.77 -2.97
CA PHE A 34 -7.00 6.78 -2.21
C PHE A 34 -7.25 5.38 -1.65
N ILE A 35 -7.42 5.29 -0.33
CA ILE A 35 -7.55 4.01 0.38
C ILE A 35 -8.82 4.06 1.21
N THR A 36 -9.67 3.05 1.05
CA THR A 36 -10.82 2.82 1.92
C THR A 36 -10.47 1.81 3.02
N HIS A 37 -11.26 1.80 4.09
CA HIS A 37 -11.00 0.92 5.23
C HIS A 37 -10.98 -0.56 4.80
N ASN A 38 -9.85 -1.24 5.04
CA ASN A 38 -9.68 -2.67 4.82
C ASN A 38 -9.79 -3.42 6.16
N PRO A 39 -10.92 -4.08 6.46
CA PRO A 39 -11.11 -4.79 7.73
C PRO A 39 -10.19 -6.01 7.90
N LYS A 40 -9.49 -6.45 6.84
CA LYS A 40 -8.57 -7.59 6.87
C LYS A 40 -7.12 -7.19 7.15
N ALA A 41 -6.82 -5.89 7.20
CA ALA A 41 -5.45 -5.38 7.35
C ALA A 41 -4.75 -5.95 8.61
N GLU A 42 -5.48 -6.05 9.73
CA GLU A 42 -4.94 -6.56 11.01
C GLU A 42 -4.59 -8.05 10.98
N SER A 43 -5.28 -8.82 10.13
CA SER A 43 -5.11 -10.27 10.02
C SER A 43 -3.99 -10.69 9.06
N GLU A 44 -3.41 -9.73 8.34
CA GLU A 44 -2.43 -10.00 7.30
C GLU A 44 -1.05 -10.25 7.93
N LYS A 45 -0.55 -11.48 7.78
CA LYS A 45 0.78 -11.85 8.30
C LYS A 45 1.86 -11.20 7.44
N VAL A 46 2.76 -10.44 8.07
CA VAL A 46 3.91 -9.82 7.40
C VAL A 46 5.07 -10.82 7.42
N ALA A 47 5.06 -11.77 6.48
CA ALA A 47 6.01 -12.89 6.40
C ALA A 47 6.15 -13.70 7.72
N ASN A 48 6.91 -14.79 7.70
CA ASN A 48 7.31 -15.55 8.90
C ASN A 48 8.73 -15.19 9.28
#